data_AF-A0A7J8QQN1-F1
#
_entry.id   AF-A0A7J8QQN1-F1
#
_cell.length_a   1.000
_cell.length_b   1.000
_cell.length_c   1.000
_cell.angle_alpha   90.00
_cell.angle_beta   90.00
_cell.angle_gamma   90.00
#
_symmetry.space_group_name_H-M   'P 1'
#
loop_
_entity.id
_entity.type
_entity.pdbx_description
1 polymer ?
#
loop_
_entity_poly.entity_id
_entity_poly.type
_entity_poly.pdbx_seq_one_letter_code
_entity_poly.pdbx_strand_id
1 'polypeptide(L)'
;MEEVFEVLQKHALLVQGLWVPKSSLLFPGDPSKSLARDYVLLLFSKNPFISYDKVNNLSTSRKEEVKGFLKILAIESPPLKGAKGGPGRTKPGTVIKSEKAGNSDKVARKVAPGAQAGRTMSDETREAIPKALKKVFQTYKVCSLQLIRKGLRDLALSQSTLPKADARLVVKAAYGADAPERELQDVVSQVAVELHGGLFVMKSSQENPECDPLREVVINLLRVKDKLKKAEVTAAAQVSLKRDITNNEYNKVMSDFCEYKGNWWVLKSGDGKPS
;
A
#
# COMPACT_ATOMS: atom_id res chain seq x y z
N MET A 1 17.32 -24.16 -7.30
CA MET A 1 16.54 -22.91 -7.17
C MET A 1 17.31 -21.87 -6.36
N GLU A 2 18.06 -22.30 -5.33
CA GLU A 2 18.97 -21.46 -4.52
C GLU A 2 20.04 -20.74 -5.37
N GLU A 3 20.63 -21.42 -6.36
CA GLU A 3 21.64 -20.81 -7.25
C GLU A 3 21.16 -19.56 -8.00
N VAL A 4 19.90 -19.55 -8.45
CA VAL A 4 19.32 -18.41 -9.16
C VAL A 4 19.15 -17.22 -8.22
N PHE A 5 18.75 -17.48 -6.97
CA PHE A 5 18.58 -16.45 -5.96
C PHE A 5 19.93 -15.84 -5.55
N GLU A 6 20.97 -16.66 -5.39
CA GLU A 6 22.33 -16.18 -5.11
C GLU A 6 22.87 -15.30 -6.24
N VAL A 7 22.69 -15.71 -7.49
CA VAL A 7 23.06 -14.90 -8.67
C VAL A 7 22.27 -13.59 -8.69
N LEU A 8 20.96 -13.64 -8.40
CA LEU A 8 20.13 -12.44 -8.34
C LEU A 8 20.62 -11.48 -7.24
N GLN A 9 20.87 -11.96 -6.02
CA GLN A 9 21.37 -11.14 -4.92
C GLN A 9 22.76 -10.57 -5.20
N LYS A 10 23.58 -11.29 -5.98
CA LYS A 10 24.88 -10.78 -6.43
C LYS A 10 24.74 -9.59 -7.38
N HIS A 11 23.76 -9.61 -8.29
CA HIS A 11 23.66 -8.64 -9.40
C HIS A 11 22.50 -7.63 -9.31
N ALA A 12 21.55 -7.81 -8.39
CA ALA A 12 20.37 -6.98 -8.23
C ALA A 12 20.10 -6.64 -6.76
N LEU A 13 19.27 -5.62 -6.55
CA LEU A 13 18.77 -5.13 -5.28
C LEU A 13 17.25 -5.26 -5.27
N LEU A 14 16.68 -5.65 -4.14
CA LEU A 14 15.23 -5.65 -3.95
C LEU A 14 14.79 -4.28 -3.40
N VAL A 15 14.01 -3.53 -4.19
CA VAL A 15 13.50 -2.20 -3.83
C VAL A 15 11.98 -2.20 -4.02
N GLN A 16 11.21 -2.00 -2.95
CA GLN A 16 9.73 -2.00 -2.99
C GLN A 16 9.15 -3.25 -3.69
N GLY A 17 9.72 -4.42 -3.37
CA GLY A 17 9.30 -5.70 -3.94
C GLY A 17 9.70 -5.93 -5.41
N LEU A 18 10.51 -5.05 -6.01
CA LEU A 18 11.04 -5.19 -7.37
C LEU A 18 12.55 -5.44 -7.35
N TRP A 19 13.01 -6.38 -8.16
CA TRP A 19 14.43 -6.57 -8.41
C TRP A 19 14.92 -5.53 -9.40
N VAL A 20 15.90 -4.75 -8.97
CA VAL A 20 16.52 -3.68 -9.73
C VAL A 20 18.00 -4.01 -9.90
N PRO A 21 18.57 -3.98 -11.11
CA PRO A 21 19.99 -4.26 -11.31
C PRO A 21 20.87 -3.36 -10.42
N LYS A 22 21.97 -3.88 -9.86
CA LYS A 22 22.93 -3.06 -9.11
C LYS A 22 23.59 -2.04 -10.03
N SER A 23 23.90 -0.85 -9.49
CA SER A 23 24.54 0.20 -10.29
C SER A 23 25.92 -0.21 -10.81
N SER A 24 26.65 -1.04 -10.07
CA SER A 24 27.92 -1.64 -10.50
C SER A 24 27.80 -2.52 -11.75
N LEU A 25 26.61 -3.05 -12.05
CA LEU A 25 26.36 -3.83 -13.26
C LEU A 25 26.08 -2.94 -14.48
N LEU A 26 25.36 -1.84 -14.28
CA LEU A 26 24.94 -0.95 -15.36
C LEU A 26 25.97 0.13 -15.70
N PHE A 27 26.75 0.56 -14.71
CA PHE A 27 27.70 1.67 -14.83
C PHE A 27 29.10 1.27 -14.30
N PRO A 28 29.71 0.19 -14.82
CA PRO A 28 31.06 -0.18 -14.41
C PRO A 28 32.03 0.95 -14.78
N GLY A 29 32.70 1.53 -13.79
CA GLY A 29 33.67 2.60 -13.99
C GLY A 29 33.10 4.02 -14.04
N ASP A 30 31.81 4.22 -13.75
CA ASP A 30 31.22 5.55 -13.57
C ASP A 30 30.63 5.71 -12.15
N PRO A 31 31.47 6.10 -11.17
CA PRO A 31 31.04 6.26 -9.78
C PRO A 31 30.00 7.36 -9.60
N SER A 32 30.03 8.42 -10.41
CA SER A 32 29.06 9.52 -10.30
C SER A 32 27.65 9.04 -10.63
N LYS A 33 27.48 8.40 -11.79
CA LYS A 33 26.19 7.82 -12.18
C LYS A 33 25.73 6.74 -11.23
N SER A 34 26.67 5.90 -10.76
CA SER A 34 26.36 4.87 -9.78
C SER A 34 25.80 5.46 -8.49
N LEU A 35 26.45 6.49 -7.95
CA LEU A 35 26.01 7.20 -6.74
C LEU A 35 24.67 7.92 -6.93
N ALA A 36 24.47 8.60 -8.07
CA ALA A 36 23.22 9.28 -8.36
C ALA A 36 22.05 8.29 -8.46
N ARG A 37 22.25 7.14 -9.12
CA ARG A 37 21.25 6.08 -9.21
C ARG A 37 20.99 5.42 -7.86
N ASP A 38 22.04 5.09 -7.12
CA ASP A 38 21.89 4.46 -5.80
C ASP A 38 21.17 5.41 -4.83
N TYR A 39 21.38 6.72 -4.94
CA TYR A 39 20.60 7.71 -4.22
C TYR A 39 19.11 7.68 -4.58
N VAL A 40 18.77 7.58 -5.88
CA VAL A 40 17.37 7.43 -6.33
C VAL A 40 16.75 6.13 -5.80
N LEU A 41 17.46 5.01 -5.86
CA LEU A 41 16.99 3.73 -5.33
C LEU A 41 16.78 3.78 -3.81
N LEU A 42 17.67 4.47 -3.08
CA LEU A 42 17.51 4.74 -1.65
C LEU A 42 16.30 5.63 -1.34
N LEU A 43 15.96 6.59 -2.22
CA LEU A 43 14.75 7.38 -2.07
C LEU A 43 13.50 6.49 -2.23
N PHE A 44 13.47 5.62 -3.24
CA PHE A 44 12.38 4.68 -3.44
C PHE A 44 12.26 3.63 -2.34
N SER A 45 13.38 3.18 -1.75
CA SER A 45 13.34 2.25 -0.61
C SER A 45 12.67 2.86 0.61
N LYS A 46 12.64 4.20 0.72
CA LYS A 46 12.00 4.94 1.81
C LYS A 46 10.56 5.36 1.50
N ASN A 47 10.27 5.73 0.26
CA ASN A 47 8.93 6.15 -0.16
C ASN A 47 8.74 5.91 -1.68
N PRO A 48 7.64 5.26 -2.12
CA PRO A 48 7.35 5.10 -3.55
C PRO A 48 7.11 6.45 -4.27
N PHE A 49 6.80 7.52 -3.54
CA PHE A 49 6.67 8.88 -4.05
C PHE A 49 7.85 9.74 -3.61
N ILE A 50 8.53 10.33 -4.59
CA ILE A 50 9.68 11.21 -4.36
C ILE A 50 9.24 12.66 -4.58
N SER A 51 9.23 13.45 -3.50
CA SER A 51 9.12 14.92 -3.65
C SER A 51 10.42 15.49 -4.19
N TYR A 52 10.30 16.39 -5.17
CA TYR A 52 11.42 17.13 -5.75
C TYR A 52 12.18 17.98 -4.73
N ASP A 53 11.58 18.33 -3.60
CA ASP A 53 12.25 19.08 -2.53
C ASP A 53 13.50 18.34 -2.01
N LYS A 54 13.46 17.00 -2.00
CA LYS A 54 14.60 16.16 -1.61
C LYS A 54 15.73 16.14 -2.66
N VAL A 55 15.42 16.51 -3.89
CA VAL A 55 16.35 16.56 -5.02
C VAL A 55 16.90 17.98 -5.21
N ASN A 56 16.11 18.99 -4.83
CA ASN A 56 16.46 20.40 -4.98
C ASN A 56 17.62 20.86 -4.07
N ASN A 57 17.88 20.15 -2.98
CA ASN A 57 18.99 20.44 -2.05
C ASN A 57 20.36 19.94 -2.55
N LEU A 58 20.44 19.31 -3.73
CA LEU A 58 21.69 18.84 -4.32
C LEU A 58 22.37 19.93 -5.15
N SER A 59 23.71 19.82 -5.29
CA SER A 59 24.49 20.61 -6.24
C SER A 59 23.97 20.43 -7.68
N THR A 60 24.01 21.47 -8.51
CA THR A 60 23.45 21.50 -9.88
C THR A 60 23.80 20.29 -10.73
N SER A 61 25.06 19.87 -10.76
CA SER A 61 25.50 18.68 -11.53
C SER A 61 24.82 17.39 -11.03
N ARG A 62 24.88 17.10 -9.72
CA ARG A 62 24.21 15.93 -9.13
C ARG A 62 22.69 15.96 -9.26
N LYS A 63 22.08 17.14 -9.23
CA LYS A 63 20.64 17.33 -9.39
C LYS A 63 20.17 16.83 -10.76
N GLU A 64 20.88 17.18 -11.83
CA GLU A 64 20.50 16.77 -13.18
C GLU A 64 20.73 15.27 -13.42
N GLU A 65 21.80 14.68 -12.87
CA GLU A 65 21.99 13.22 -12.91
C GLU A 65 20.87 12.47 -12.19
N VAL A 66 20.51 12.90 -10.98
CA VAL A 66 19.41 12.31 -10.20
C VAL A 66 18.07 12.44 -10.92
N LYS A 67 17.78 13.60 -11.52
CA LYS A 67 16.59 13.79 -12.36
C LYS A 67 16.58 12.88 -13.58
N GLY A 68 17.73 12.69 -14.22
CA GLY A 68 17.89 11.76 -15.35
C GLY A 68 17.42 10.35 -14.97
N PHE A 69 17.88 9.85 -13.81
CA PHE A 69 17.45 8.54 -13.31
C PHE A 69 15.98 8.50 -12.88
N LEU A 70 15.44 9.57 -12.29
CA LEU A 70 14.01 9.64 -11.95
C LEU A 70 13.12 9.54 -13.18
N LYS A 71 13.50 10.13 -14.31
CA LYS A 71 12.75 10.01 -15.58
C LYS A 71 12.74 8.59 -16.15
N ILE A 72 13.76 7.80 -15.84
CA ILE A 72 13.88 6.40 -16.30
C ILE A 72 13.09 5.48 -15.36
N LEU A 73 13.17 5.73 -14.05
CA LEU A 73 12.65 4.83 -13.03
C LEU A 73 11.24 5.18 -12.54
N ALA A 74 10.73 6.36 -12.89
CA ALA A 74 9.42 6.82 -12.44
C ALA A 74 8.70 7.70 -13.46
N ILE A 75 7.40 7.87 -13.22
CA ILE A 75 6.51 8.74 -13.98
C ILE A 75 6.30 10.03 -13.19
N GLU A 76 6.57 11.16 -13.81
CA GLU A 76 6.29 12.47 -13.22
C GLU A 76 4.78 12.74 -13.27
N SER A 77 4.18 12.97 -12.10
CA SER A 77 2.77 13.34 -11.98
C SER A 77 2.67 14.81 -11.53
N PRO A 78 1.81 15.62 -12.17
CA PRO A 78 1.54 16.97 -11.68
C PRO A 78 1.05 16.94 -10.23
N PRO A 79 1.26 18.02 -9.45
CA PRO A 79 0.63 18.15 -8.15
C PRO A 79 -0.87 17.99 -8.31
N LEU A 80 -1.47 17.03 -7.59
CA LEU A 80 -2.91 16.82 -7.58
C LEU A 80 -3.58 18.11 -7.08
N LYS A 81 -4.02 18.97 -8.00
CA LYS A 81 -4.88 20.12 -7.68
C LYS A 81 -6.16 19.57 -7.06
N GLY A 82 -6.46 20.04 -5.84
CA GLY A 82 -7.65 19.66 -5.09
C GLY A 82 -8.90 19.74 -5.95
N ALA A 83 -9.64 18.64 -5.98
CA ALA A 83 -10.92 18.54 -6.64
C ALA A 83 -11.92 19.50 -5.96
N LYS A 84 -12.26 20.60 -6.63
CA LYS A 84 -13.54 21.28 -6.44
C LYS A 84 -14.52 20.72 -7.46
N GLY A 85 -15.64 20.21 -6.95
CA GLY A 85 -16.66 19.52 -7.73
C GLY A 85 -17.50 20.44 -8.64
N GLY A 86 -18.17 19.80 -9.60
CA GLY A 86 -19.22 20.41 -10.43
C GLY A 86 -19.33 19.73 -11.81
N PRO A 87 -20.51 19.22 -12.22
CA PRO A 87 -20.65 18.24 -13.29
C PRO A 87 -20.74 18.88 -14.68
N GLY A 88 -20.16 18.24 -15.69
CA GLY A 88 -20.18 18.70 -17.07
C GLY A 88 -19.99 17.57 -18.07
N ARG A 89 -21.11 17.02 -18.52
CA ARG A 89 -21.27 16.05 -19.60
C ARG A 89 -20.84 16.68 -20.93
N THR A 90 -19.95 16.01 -21.69
CA THR A 90 -20.07 15.76 -23.15
C THR A 90 -18.86 14.96 -23.65
N LYS A 91 -19.14 13.82 -24.31
CA LYS A 91 -18.23 13.14 -25.24
C LYS A 91 -18.32 13.82 -26.61
N PRO A 92 -17.29 13.67 -27.45
CA PRO A 92 -17.40 12.84 -28.65
C PRO A 92 -16.25 11.81 -28.66
N GLY A 93 -16.36 10.57 -29.15
CA GLY A 93 -17.15 10.06 -30.26
C GLY A 93 -16.18 9.60 -31.36
N THR A 94 -15.73 8.35 -31.32
CA THR A 94 -15.32 7.62 -32.54
C THR A 94 -15.64 6.14 -32.35
N VAL A 95 -16.43 5.66 -33.30
CA VAL A 95 -17.04 4.34 -33.40
C VAL A 95 -16.07 3.43 -34.14
N ILE A 96 -15.80 2.24 -33.60
CA ILE A 96 -15.49 1.07 -34.42
C ILE A 96 -16.49 -0.01 -34.03
N LYS A 97 -17.33 -0.35 -35.00
CA LYS A 97 -18.37 -1.38 -34.97
C LYS A 97 -17.69 -2.75 -35.07
N SER A 98 -18.18 -3.75 -34.34
CA SER A 98 -18.30 -5.10 -34.89
C SER A 98 -19.44 -5.85 -34.22
N GLU A 99 -20.12 -6.62 -35.06
CA GLU A 99 -21.47 -7.13 -34.90
C GLU A 99 -21.54 -8.41 -34.08
N LYS A 100 -22.75 -8.67 -33.59
CA LYS A 100 -23.16 -9.78 -32.73
C LYS A 100 -23.75 -10.91 -33.58
N ALA A 101 -23.32 -12.14 -33.33
CA ALA A 101 -24.06 -13.39 -33.53
C ALA A 101 -23.32 -14.46 -32.71
N GLY A 102 -23.90 -15.43 -32.01
CA GLY A 102 -25.24 -15.92 -31.78
C GLY A 102 -25.06 -17.14 -30.84
N ASN A 103 -26.06 -17.43 -30.01
CA ASN A 103 -26.03 -18.45 -28.95
C ASN A 103 -26.02 -19.91 -29.48
N SER A 104 -25.39 -20.84 -28.75
CA SER A 104 -25.93 -22.20 -28.51
C SER A 104 -25.23 -22.93 -27.35
N ASP A 105 -26.05 -23.53 -26.51
CA ASP A 105 -25.73 -24.41 -25.38
C ASP A 105 -25.19 -25.79 -25.80
N LYS A 106 -24.22 -26.33 -25.04
CA LYS A 106 -24.27 -27.62 -24.30
C LYS A 106 -22.89 -28.31 -24.11
N VAL A 107 -22.54 -28.48 -22.83
CA VAL A 107 -22.10 -29.73 -22.15
C VAL A 107 -20.64 -30.24 -22.25
N ALA A 108 -20.05 -30.33 -21.04
CA ALA A 108 -19.11 -31.32 -20.45
C ALA A 108 -17.57 -31.31 -20.72
N ARG A 109 -16.87 -31.01 -19.61
CA ARG A 109 -15.66 -31.63 -19.02
C ARG A 109 -14.40 -31.86 -19.88
N LYS A 110 -13.32 -31.18 -19.48
CA LYS A 110 -12.11 -31.84 -18.93
C LYS A 110 -11.21 -30.84 -18.19
N VAL A 111 -10.91 -31.15 -16.93
CA VAL A 111 -9.83 -30.51 -16.16
C VAL A 111 -8.51 -31.03 -16.69
N ALA A 112 -7.62 -30.12 -17.09
CA ALA A 112 -6.19 -30.38 -17.27
C ALA A 112 -5.42 -29.42 -16.36
N PRO A 113 -4.44 -29.91 -15.56
CA PRO A 113 -3.62 -29.07 -14.70
C PRO A 113 -2.50 -28.46 -15.56
N GLY A 114 -2.65 -27.18 -15.92
CA GLY A 114 -1.68 -26.45 -16.72
C GLY A 114 -1.42 -25.07 -16.14
N ALA A 115 -0.19 -24.87 -15.64
CA ALA A 115 0.51 -23.60 -15.45
C ALA A 115 -0.30 -22.44 -14.81
N GLN A 116 -0.22 -22.32 -13.49
CA GLN A 116 -0.57 -21.08 -12.78
C GLN A 116 0.49 -20.00 -13.04
N ALA A 117 0.53 -19.49 -14.28
CA ALA A 117 1.16 -18.21 -14.57
C ALA A 117 0.18 -17.12 -14.13
N GLY A 118 0.49 -16.49 -12.98
CA GLY A 118 -0.04 -15.21 -12.49
C GLY A 118 -1.48 -14.88 -12.88
N ARG A 119 -2.47 -15.52 -12.24
CA ARG A 119 -3.87 -15.09 -12.38
C ARG A 119 -4.02 -13.76 -11.63
N THR A 120 -4.00 -12.67 -12.37
CA THR A 120 -4.34 -11.34 -11.85
C THR A 120 -5.75 -11.39 -11.25
N MET A 121 -5.97 -10.73 -10.12
CA MET A 121 -7.25 -10.70 -9.44
C MET A 121 -8.37 -10.13 -10.32
N SER A 122 -9.60 -10.66 -10.21
CA SER A 122 -10.75 -10.12 -10.95
C SER A 122 -11.20 -8.76 -10.40
N ASP A 123 -11.88 -7.95 -11.22
CA ASP A 123 -12.42 -6.65 -10.80
C ASP A 123 -13.41 -6.81 -9.64
N GLU A 124 -14.25 -7.84 -9.65
CA GLU A 124 -15.20 -8.07 -8.55
C GLU A 124 -14.49 -8.44 -7.24
N THR A 125 -13.35 -9.15 -7.33
CA THR A 125 -12.51 -9.46 -6.18
C THR A 125 -11.87 -8.18 -5.65
N ARG A 126 -11.33 -7.35 -6.55
CA ARG A 126 -10.71 -6.07 -6.24
C ARG A 126 -11.65 -5.11 -5.53
N GLU A 127 -12.88 -4.98 -6.02
CA GLU A 127 -13.93 -4.14 -5.42
C GLU A 127 -14.44 -4.68 -4.07
N ALA A 128 -14.34 -5.99 -3.84
CA ALA A 128 -14.81 -6.61 -2.60
C ALA A 128 -13.81 -6.45 -1.43
N ILE A 129 -12.51 -6.43 -1.71
CA ILE A 129 -11.46 -6.40 -0.68
C ILE A 129 -11.59 -5.20 0.25
N PRO A 130 -11.68 -3.93 -0.21
CA PRO A 130 -11.76 -2.77 0.69
C PRO A 130 -12.87 -2.86 1.74
N LYS A 131 -14.01 -3.46 1.39
CA LYS A 131 -15.14 -3.65 2.31
C LYS A 131 -14.86 -4.78 3.30
N ALA A 132 -14.26 -5.89 2.85
CA ALA A 132 -13.88 -6.99 3.74
C ALA A 132 -12.76 -6.59 4.71
N LEU A 133 -11.81 -5.77 4.26
CA LEU A 133 -10.73 -5.22 5.10
C LEU A 133 -11.28 -4.47 6.30
N LYS A 134 -12.41 -3.77 6.18
CA LYS A 134 -13.02 -3.11 7.35
C LYS A 134 -13.26 -4.11 8.48
N LYS A 135 -13.79 -5.30 8.19
CA LYS A 135 -14.03 -6.35 9.19
C LYS A 135 -12.73 -6.99 9.70
N VAL A 136 -11.73 -7.18 8.84
CA VAL A 136 -10.41 -7.67 9.27
C VAL A 136 -9.79 -6.70 10.28
N PHE A 137 -9.78 -5.41 9.96
CA PHE A 137 -9.18 -4.37 10.80
C PHE A 137 -9.99 -4.03 12.05
N GLN A 138 -11.27 -4.43 12.12
CA GLN A 138 -12.03 -4.41 13.39
C GLN A 138 -11.49 -5.43 14.39
N THR A 139 -11.06 -6.59 13.90
CA THR A 139 -10.51 -7.66 14.75
C THR A 139 -9.04 -7.40 15.09
N TYR A 140 -8.28 -6.89 14.11
CA TYR A 140 -6.85 -6.66 14.22
C TYR A 140 -6.52 -5.22 13.79
N LYS A 141 -6.26 -4.34 14.77
CA LYS A 141 -6.05 -2.92 14.48
C LYS A 141 -4.77 -2.63 13.68
N VAL A 142 -3.79 -3.53 13.77
CA VAL A 142 -2.53 -3.53 13.00
C VAL A 142 -2.37 -4.89 12.33
N CYS A 143 -2.09 -4.92 11.03
CA CYS A 143 -2.00 -6.16 10.27
C CYS A 143 -0.73 -6.26 9.44
N SER A 144 -0.09 -7.42 9.40
CA SER A 144 0.82 -7.76 8.29
C SER A 144 0.02 -8.19 7.06
N LEU A 145 0.65 -8.22 5.88
CA LEU A 145 -0.02 -8.73 4.68
C LEU A 145 -0.47 -10.20 4.83
N GLN A 146 0.30 -11.01 5.55
CA GLN A 146 -0.07 -12.40 5.86
C GLN A 146 -1.30 -12.48 6.75
N LEU A 147 -1.40 -11.60 7.76
CA LEU A 147 -2.58 -11.52 8.61
C LEU A 147 -3.81 -11.05 7.83
N ILE A 148 -3.64 -10.11 6.89
CA ILE A 148 -4.72 -9.71 5.97
C ILE A 148 -5.22 -10.91 5.16
N ARG A 149 -4.32 -11.67 4.53
CA ARG A 149 -4.68 -12.88 3.77
C ARG A 149 -5.44 -13.88 4.63
N LYS A 150 -4.93 -14.18 5.83
CA LYS A 150 -5.59 -15.06 6.79
C LYS A 150 -6.98 -14.54 7.16
N GLY A 151 -7.08 -13.27 7.55
CA GLY A 151 -8.34 -12.64 7.95
C GLY A 151 -9.40 -12.67 6.85
N LEU A 152 -9.02 -12.46 5.58
CA LEU A 152 -9.94 -12.58 4.46
C LEU A 152 -10.49 -14.02 4.30
N ARG A 153 -9.63 -15.05 4.46
CA ARG A 153 -10.06 -16.45 4.42
C ARG A 153 -10.97 -16.80 5.61
N ASP A 154 -10.58 -16.43 6.82
CA ASP A 154 -11.35 -16.70 8.04
C ASP A 154 -12.73 -16.02 8.01
N LEU A 155 -12.80 -14.79 7.47
CA LEU A 155 -14.08 -14.08 7.28
C LEU A 155 -14.99 -14.79 6.27
N ALA A 156 -14.43 -15.34 5.18
CA ALA A 156 -15.22 -16.09 4.22
C ALA A 156 -15.76 -17.40 4.82
N LEU A 157 -14.95 -18.11 5.60
CA LEU A 157 -15.40 -19.32 6.30
C LEU A 157 -16.56 -19.01 7.27
N SER A 158 -16.41 -17.99 8.10
CA SER A 158 -17.42 -17.61 9.10
C SER A 158 -18.73 -17.07 8.51
N GLN A 159 -18.69 -16.45 7.33
CA GLN A 159 -19.88 -15.87 6.69
C GLN A 159 -20.48 -16.75 5.59
N SER A 160 -19.81 -17.83 5.18
CA SER A 160 -20.25 -18.72 4.09
C SER A 160 -21.65 -19.33 4.31
N THR A 161 -22.07 -19.46 5.56
CA THR A 161 -23.37 -20.03 5.96
C THR A 161 -24.50 -19.00 6.02
N LEU A 162 -24.22 -17.71 5.85
CA LEU A 162 -25.21 -16.64 5.94
C LEU A 162 -25.76 -16.24 4.55
N PRO A 163 -27.08 -16.24 4.33
CA PRO A 163 -27.68 -15.92 3.03
C PRO A 163 -27.79 -14.40 2.79
N LYS A 164 -26.74 -13.62 3.11
CA LYS A 164 -26.75 -12.15 3.01
C LYS A 164 -25.83 -11.66 1.89
N ALA A 165 -26.17 -10.54 1.26
CA ALA A 165 -25.34 -9.93 0.20
C ALA A 165 -23.88 -9.68 0.66
N ASP A 166 -23.70 -9.30 1.92
CA ASP A 166 -22.39 -9.09 2.52
C ASP A 166 -21.54 -10.36 2.60
N ALA A 167 -22.17 -11.53 2.83
CA ALA A 167 -21.47 -12.81 2.88
C ALA A 167 -20.88 -13.16 1.50
N ARG A 168 -21.66 -12.94 0.43
CA ARG A 168 -21.18 -13.15 -0.95
C ARG A 168 -20.00 -12.24 -1.29
N LEU A 169 -20.01 -11.01 -0.79
CA LEU A 169 -18.93 -10.06 -1.00
C LEU A 169 -17.65 -10.49 -0.25
N VAL A 170 -17.77 -10.93 0.98
CA VAL A 170 -16.63 -11.44 1.76
C VAL A 170 -16.03 -12.69 1.13
N VAL A 171 -16.85 -13.62 0.61
CA VAL A 171 -16.36 -14.79 -0.14
C VAL A 171 -15.58 -14.37 -1.38
N LYS A 172 -16.06 -13.36 -2.12
CA LYS A 172 -15.30 -12.82 -3.26
C LYS A 172 -13.96 -12.24 -2.84
N ALA A 173 -13.92 -11.48 -1.75
CA ALA A 173 -12.69 -10.89 -1.24
C ALA A 173 -11.64 -11.95 -0.83
N ALA A 174 -12.08 -13.13 -0.38
CA ALA A 174 -11.17 -14.21 -0.01
C ALA A 174 -10.35 -14.77 -1.18
N TYR A 175 -10.85 -14.69 -2.43
CA TYR A 175 -10.02 -15.02 -3.61
C TYR A 175 -8.80 -14.11 -3.74
N GLY A 176 -8.87 -12.88 -3.21
CA GLY A 176 -7.74 -11.95 -3.15
C GLY A 176 -6.63 -12.40 -2.19
N ALA A 177 -6.91 -13.34 -1.27
CA ALA A 177 -5.89 -13.85 -0.34
C ALA A 177 -4.80 -14.66 -1.06
N ASP A 178 -5.11 -15.24 -2.22
CA ASP A 178 -4.20 -16.03 -3.03
C ASP A 178 -3.60 -15.22 -4.20
N ALA A 179 -3.95 -13.94 -4.32
CA ALA A 179 -3.42 -13.05 -5.34
C ALA A 179 -1.92 -12.75 -5.14
N PRO A 180 -1.19 -12.38 -6.21
CA PRO A 180 0.18 -11.89 -6.10
C PRO A 180 0.30 -10.77 -5.06
N GLU A 181 1.40 -10.77 -4.31
CA GLU A 181 1.64 -9.84 -3.19
C GLU A 181 1.41 -8.38 -3.58
N ARG A 182 1.98 -7.96 -4.72
CA ARG A 182 1.84 -6.61 -5.27
C ARG A 182 0.37 -6.22 -5.51
N GLU A 183 -0.42 -7.07 -6.15
CA GLU A 183 -1.81 -6.74 -6.46
C GLU A 183 -2.65 -6.58 -5.18
N LEU A 184 -2.45 -7.48 -4.21
CA LEU A 184 -3.14 -7.37 -2.94
C LEU A 184 -2.72 -6.09 -2.20
N GLN A 185 -1.42 -5.78 -2.17
CA GLN A 185 -0.88 -4.58 -1.53
C GLN A 185 -1.40 -3.30 -2.17
N ASP A 186 -1.51 -3.24 -3.51
CA ASP A 186 -2.07 -2.08 -4.23
C ASP A 186 -3.50 -1.81 -3.79
N VAL A 187 -4.32 -2.85 -3.62
CA VAL A 187 -5.72 -2.72 -3.17
C VAL A 187 -5.81 -2.39 -1.68
N VAL A 188 -4.99 -3.01 -0.83
CA VAL A 188 -4.89 -2.69 0.60
C VAL A 188 -4.50 -1.22 0.79
N SER A 189 -3.55 -0.72 -0.01
CA SER A 189 -3.03 0.65 0.09
C SER A 189 -4.05 1.72 -0.27
N GLN A 190 -5.20 1.36 -0.86
CA GLN A 190 -6.31 2.28 -1.06
C GLN A 190 -6.92 2.71 0.28
N VAL A 191 -7.04 1.79 1.24
CA VAL A 191 -7.73 2.01 2.53
C VAL A 191 -6.83 2.00 3.75
N ALA A 192 -5.63 1.43 3.63
CA ALA A 192 -4.65 1.33 4.70
C ALA A 192 -3.31 1.95 4.29
N VAL A 193 -2.46 2.20 5.28
CA VAL A 193 -1.11 2.73 5.13
C VAL A 193 -0.13 1.70 5.63
N GLU A 194 0.86 1.38 4.80
CA GLU A 194 2.02 0.60 5.20
C GLU A 194 3.00 1.46 6.01
N LEU A 195 3.42 0.91 7.15
CA LEU A 195 4.38 1.42 8.11
C LEU A 195 5.58 0.45 8.18
N HIS A 196 6.57 0.79 9.01
CA HIS A 196 7.75 -0.04 9.21
C HIS A 196 7.40 -1.48 9.58
N GLY A 197 8.21 -2.44 9.11
CA GLY A 197 8.02 -3.86 9.37
C GLY A 197 6.93 -4.54 8.53
N GLY A 198 6.48 -3.91 7.42
CA GLY A 198 5.43 -4.47 6.55
C GLY A 198 4.06 -4.52 7.22
N LEU A 199 3.83 -3.60 8.17
CA LEU A 199 2.61 -3.51 8.96
C LEU A 199 1.69 -2.44 8.39
N PHE A 200 0.40 -2.73 8.37
CA PHE A 200 -0.64 -1.89 7.81
C PHE A 200 -1.58 -1.39 8.91
N VAL A 201 -1.99 -0.13 8.77
CA VAL A 201 -2.99 0.53 9.63
C VAL A 201 -4.03 1.20 8.76
N MET A 202 -5.31 1.09 9.09
CA MET A 202 -6.39 1.79 8.37
C MET A 202 -6.17 3.30 8.37
N LYS A 203 -6.40 3.95 7.23
CA LYS A 203 -6.30 5.42 7.09
C LYS A 203 -7.29 6.18 7.96
N SER A 204 -8.49 5.62 8.10
CA SER A 204 -9.60 6.20 8.85
C SER A 204 -10.05 5.24 9.94
N SER A 205 -10.38 5.78 11.10
CA SER A 205 -10.95 5.02 12.21
C SER A 205 -12.40 4.67 11.93
N GLN A 206 -12.79 3.43 12.23
CA GLN A 206 -14.19 3.01 12.08
C GLN A 206 -15.04 3.38 13.29
N GLU A 207 -14.43 3.57 14.45
CA GLU A 207 -15.09 3.88 15.72
C GLU A 207 -15.02 5.36 16.06
N ASN A 208 -13.93 6.03 15.68
CA ASN A 208 -13.68 7.43 16.01
C ASN A 208 -13.24 8.25 14.78
N PRO A 209 -14.06 8.36 13.71
CA PRO A 209 -13.69 9.10 12.49
C PRO A 209 -13.41 10.59 12.76
N GLU A 210 -13.98 11.17 13.82
CA GLU A 210 -13.72 12.55 14.24
C GLU A 210 -12.25 12.78 14.63
N CYS A 211 -11.53 11.72 14.98
CA CYS A 211 -10.11 11.74 15.33
C CYS A 211 -9.19 11.52 14.12
N ASP A 212 -9.72 11.34 12.91
CA ASP A 212 -8.93 11.05 11.70
C ASP A 212 -7.86 12.11 11.37
N PRO A 213 -8.07 13.42 11.58
CA PRO A 213 -7.02 14.40 11.37
C PRO A 213 -5.78 14.16 12.25
N LEU A 214 -5.97 13.83 13.53
CA LEU A 214 -4.85 13.47 14.42
C LEU A 214 -4.27 12.09 14.06
N ARG A 215 -5.13 11.14 13.67
CA ARG A 215 -4.68 9.83 13.18
C ARG A 215 -3.70 9.95 12.02
N GLU A 216 -4.01 10.81 11.05
CA GLU A 216 -3.13 11.05 9.91
C GLU A 216 -1.77 11.60 10.34
N VAL A 217 -1.75 12.55 11.30
CA VAL A 217 -0.50 13.07 11.88
C VAL A 217 0.33 11.96 12.51
N VAL A 218 -0.28 11.09 13.32
CA VAL A 218 0.41 9.97 13.99
C VAL A 218 0.93 8.96 12.97
N ILE A 219 0.13 8.60 11.96
CA ILE A 219 0.55 7.71 10.87
C ILE A 219 1.77 8.29 10.14
N ASN A 220 1.75 9.59 9.82
CA ASN A 220 2.86 10.26 9.13
C ASN A 220 4.13 10.29 9.97
N LEU A 221 4.02 10.48 11.29
CA LEU A 221 5.15 10.35 12.21
C LEU A 221 5.70 8.92 12.23
N LEU A 222 4.84 7.90 12.26
CA LEU A 222 5.24 6.50 12.27
C LEU A 222 5.79 6.00 10.93
N ARG A 223 5.65 6.75 9.84
CA ARG A 223 6.34 6.46 8.57
C ARG A 223 7.82 6.82 8.60
N VAL A 224 8.22 7.72 9.51
CA VAL A 224 9.59 8.23 9.62
C VAL A 224 10.28 7.79 10.90
N LYS A 225 9.53 7.33 11.91
CA LYS A 225 10.03 6.91 13.22
C LYS A 225 9.34 5.62 13.65
N ASP A 226 10.12 4.76 14.30
CA ASP A 226 9.67 3.49 14.87
C ASP A 226 8.90 3.64 16.19
N LYS A 227 9.15 4.74 16.92
CA LYS A 227 8.56 5.02 18.23
C LYS A 227 8.32 6.51 18.46
N LEU A 228 7.31 6.83 19.25
CA LEU A 228 6.84 8.19 19.49
C LEU A 228 6.74 8.54 20.97
N LYS A 229 7.05 9.79 21.30
CA LYS A 229 6.69 10.44 22.58
C LYS A 229 5.47 11.32 22.41
N LYS A 230 4.71 11.50 23.49
CA LYS A 230 3.55 12.41 23.51
C LYS A 230 3.89 13.83 23.05
N ALA A 231 5.01 14.38 23.52
CA ALA A 231 5.46 15.73 23.13
C ALA A 231 5.67 15.88 21.61
N GLU A 232 6.13 14.81 20.94
CA GLU A 232 6.36 14.81 19.49
C GLU A 232 5.05 14.81 18.72
N VAL A 233 4.07 14.01 19.20
CA VAL A 233 2.72 13.99 18.63
C VAL A 233 2.03 15.35 18.83
N THR A 234 2.11 15.93 20.02
CA THR A 234 1.51 17.26 20.30
C THR A 234 2.15 18.35 19.45
N ALA A 235 3.48 18.37 19.32
CA ALA A 235 4.17 19.34 18.47
C ALA A 235 3.78 19.19 16.98
N ALA A 236 3.74 17.96 16.47
CA ALA A 236 3.32 17.71 15.09
C ALA A 236 1.86 18.07 14.86
N ALA A 237 0.97 17.74 15.80
CA ALA A 237 -0.44 18.08 15.73
C ALA A 237 -0.66 19.59 15.71
N GLN A 238 0.09 20.35 16.54
CA GLN A 238 0.02 21.81 16.53
C GLN A 238 0.42 22.40 15.16
N VAL A 239 1.46 21.85 14.54
CA VAL A 239 1.92 22.30 13.21
C VAL A 239 0.91 21.93 12.11
N SER A 240 0.42 20.70 12.09
CA SER A 240 -0.43 20.18 11.02
C SER A 240 -1.91 20.60 11.14
N LEU A 241 -2.45 20.58 12.37
CA LEU A 241 -3.87 20.85 12.64
C LEU A 241 -4.14 22.28 13.06
N LYS A 242 -3.10 23.05 13.43
CA LYS A 242 -3.19 24.45 13.89
C LYS A 242 -4.11 24.63 15.10
N ARG A 243 -4.20 23.60 15.95
CA ARG A 243 -4.96 23.61 17.19
C ARG A 243 -4.33 22.67 18.21
N ASP A 244 -4.62 22.93 19.47
CA ASP A 244 -4.34 21.99 20.54
C ASP A 244 -5.21 20.73 20.40
N ILE A 245 -4.62 19.59 20.73
CA ILE A 245 -5.31 18.30 20.79
C ILE A 245 -5.68 17.99 22.23
N THR A 246 -6.85 17.38 22.43
CA THR A 246 -7.27 16.98 23.77
C THR A 246 -6.59 15.68 24.19
N ASN A 247 -6.44 15.45 25.50
CA ASN A 247 -5.92 14.17 26.01
C ASN A 247 -6.81 12.98 25.59
N ASN A 248 -8.12 13.17 25.51
CA ASN A 248 -9.05 12.14 25.08
C ASN A 248 -8.82 11.76 23.61
N GLU A 249 -8.74 12.76 22.72
CA GLU A 249 -8.44 12.58 21.29
C GLU A 249 -7.09 11.88 21.09
N TYR A 250 -6.05 12.35 21.81
CA TYR A 250 -4.74 11.72 21.82
C TYR A 250 -4.82 10.25 22.23
N ASN A 251 -5.46 9.94 23.37
CA ASN A 251 -5.54 8.58 23.88
C ASN A 251 -6.31 7.67 22.93
N LYS A 252 -7.44 8.13 22.36
CA LYS A 252 -8.21 7.38 21.36
C LYS A 252 -7.37 6.99 20.15
N VAL A 253 -6.60 7.93 19.59
CA VAL A 253 -5.78 7.66 18.40
C VAL A 253 -4.62 6.73 18.74
N MET A 254 -3.89 7.03 19.81
CA MET A 254 -2.69 6.28 20.16
C MET A 254 -3.02 4.84 20.57
N SER A 255 -4.08 4.62 21.35
CA SER A 255 -4.46 3.27 21.79
C SER A 255 -5.09 2.41 20.69
N ASP A 256 -5.56 3.01 19.59
CA ASP A 256 -6.20 2.25 18.51
C ASP A 256 -5.19 1.31 17.84
N PHE A 257 -4.02 1.81 17.44
CA PHE A 257 -3.00 1.03 16.72
C PHE A 257 -1.60 1.04 17.34
N CYS A 258 -1.38 1.79 18.42
CA CYS A 258 -0.11 1.74 19.17
C CYS A 258 -0.33 1.13 20.57
N GLU A 259 0.77 0.69 21.17
CA GLU A 259 0.84 0.25 22.56
C GLU A 259 1.97 1.01 23.27
N TYR A 260 1.81 1.20 24.57
CA TYR A 260 2.80 1.88 25.39
C TYR A 260 3.79 0.87 25.97
N LYS A 261 5.07 1.00 25.59
CA LYS A 261 6.14 0.12 26.05
C LYS A 261 7.29 0.93 26.65
N GLY A 262 7.52 0.74 27.95
CA GLY A 262 8.50 1.50 28.73
C GLY A 262 8.10 2.97 28.85
N ASN A 263 8.59 3.81 27.92
CA ASN A 263 8.33 5.25 27.87
C ASN A 263 8.02 5.76 26.44
N TRP A 264 7.64 4.84 25.57
CA TRP A 264 7.42 5.12 24.16
C TRP A 264 6.11 4.48 23.69
N TRP A 265 5.44 5.16 22.78
CA TRP A 265 4.41 4.55 21.96
C TRP A 265 5.06 3.87 20.78
N VAL A 266 4.76 2.59 20.60
CA VAL A 266 5.21 1.78 19.46
C VAL A 266 4.00 1.16 18.80
N LEU A 267 4.10 0.84 17.51
CA LEU A 267 3.03 0.17 16.81
C LEU A 267 2.74 -1.19 17.47
N LYS A 268 1.46 -1.56 17.63
CA LYS A 268 1.09 -2.88 18.14
C LYS A 268 1.67 -3.97 17.25
N SER A 269 1.98 -5.13 17.83
CA SER A 269 2.42 -6.29 17.07
C SER A 269 1.33 -6.72 16.09
N GLY A 270 1.70 -6.92 14.83
CA GLY A 270 0.83 -7.55 13.82
C GLY A 270 0.77 -9.06 13.95
N ASP A 271 0.97 -9.62 15.15
CA ASP A 271 1.07 -11.06 15.44
C ASP A 271 -0.29 -11.78 15.44
N GLY A 272 -1.38 -11.05 15.14
CA GLY A 272 -2.70 -11.64 15.01
C GLY A 272 -3.35 -11.98 16.34
N LYS A 273 -2.91 -11.35 17.44
CA LYS A 273 -3.70 -11.30 18.67
C LYS A 273 -4.84 -10.31 18.49
N PRO A 274 -6.09 -10.69 18.79
CA PRO A 274 -7.21 -9.76 18.76
C PRO A 274 -6.91 -8.55 19.65
N SER A 275 -7.26 -7.36 19.16
CA SER A 275 -7.06 -6.09 19.87
C SER A 275 -8.08 -5.84 20.97
#